data_AF-A0A9Q3EPL3-F1
#
_entry.id   AF-A0A9Q3EPL3-F1
#
_cell.length_a   1.000
_cell.length_b   1.000
_cell.length_c   1.000
_cell.angle_alpha   90.00
_cell.angle_beta   90.00
_cell.angle_gamma   90.00
#
_symmetry.space_group_name_H-M   'P 1'
#
loop_
_entity.id
_entity.type
_entity.pdbx_description
1 polymer ?
#
loop_
_entity_poly.entity_id
_entity_poly.type
_entity_poly.pdbx_seq_one_letter_code
_entity_poly.pdbx_strand_id
1 'polypeptide(L)'
;MTPNQIEICCDRSGTPNSNKSPSKTVTSGKLDCLFRLYARKYAKSTTWTLQVKNPEHSHDDTENIMAHPAFREFTEQETSQISQMSESLLILRQIQAQLCSQRESDRPLIFKDIYNQVNKIKKDKLQGRRPIDTLIDTLKQENFVWSSARDSEGHITSLFFTHPLDIKLLHGFPHVILMDCTYKTNK
;
A
#
# COMPACT_ATOMS: atom_id res chain seq x y z
N MET A 1 -14.52 -21.16 10.71
CA MET A 1 -13.37 -22.06 10.87
C MET A 1 -13.55 -22.79 12.18
N THR A 2 -13.54 -24.12 12.17
CA THR A 2 -13.54 -24.90 13.42
C THR A 2 -12.20 -24.70 14.12
N PRO A 3 -12.14 -24.49 15.46
CA PRO A 3 -10.90 -24.15 16.17
C PRO A 3 -9.78 -25.21 16.07
N ASN A 4 -10.05 -26.37 15.47
CA ASN A 4 -9.20 -27.55 15.48
C ASN A 4 -8.70 -27.96 14.07
N GLN A 5 -8.84 -27.12 13.05
CA GLN A 5 -8.37 -27.43 11.70
C GLN A 5 -7.71 -26.21 11.03
N ILE A 6 -6.51 -26.41 10.52
CA ILE A 6 -5.74 -25.45 9.72
C ILE A 6 -5.57 -26.04 8.31
N GLU A 7 -5.76 -25.22 7.30
CA GLU A 7 -5.47 -25.55 5.90
C GLU A 7 -4.31 -24.69 5.43
N ILE A 8 -3.28 -25.33 4.88
CA ILE A 8 -2.12 -24.71 4.28
C ILE A 8 -2.16 -25.04 2.79
N CYS A 9 -2.00 -24.03 1.94
CA CYS A 9 -2.05 -24.16 0.48
C CYS A 9 -0.73 -23.69 -0.12
N CYS A 10 -0.44 -24.12 -1.35
CA CYS A 10 0.62 -23.50 -2.14
C CYS A 10 0.30 -22.01 -2.39
N ASP A 11 1.31 -21.14 -2.36
CA ASP A 11 1.18 -19.71 -2.64
C ASP A 11 0.76 -19.41 -4.09
N ARG A 12 1.04 -20.35 -5.01
CA ARG A 12 0.58 -20.34 -6.40
C ARG A 12 -0.81 -20.98 -6.60
N SER A 13 -1.54 -21.26 -5.53
CA SER A 13 -2.87 -21.87 -5.62
C SER A 13 -3.98 -20.92 -6.10
N GLY A 14 -4.95 -21.50 -6.80
CA GLY A 14 -6.12 -20.82 -7.36
C GLY A 14 -5.87 -20.13 -8.69
N THR A 15 -6.90 -19.48 -9.21
CA THR A 15 -6.85 -18.84 -10.53
C THR A 15 -6.55 -17.34 -10.44
N PRO A 16 -5.91 -16.77 -11.48
CA PRO A 16 -5.82 -15.32 -11.65
C PRO A 16 -7.20 -14.68 -11.60
N ASN A 17 -7.32 -13.53 -10.93
CA ASN A 17 -8.59 -12.83 -10.84
C ASN A 17 -8.93 -12.17 -12.20
N SER A 18 -9.92 -12.73 -12.89
CA SER A 18 -10.39 -12.27 -14.22
C SER A 18 -11.17 -10.95 -14.18
N ASN A 19 -11.64 -10.50 -13.02
CA ASN A 19 -12.47 -9.29 -12.88
C ASN A 19 -11.67 -7.97 -12.84
N LYS A 20 -10.38 -7.97 -13.18
CA LYS A 20 -9.58 -6.74 -13.25
C LYS A 20 -9.52 -6.25 -14.69
N SER A 21 -9.93 -4.99 -14.89
CA SER A 21 -9.87 -4.27 -16.16
C SER A 21 -8.55 -4.52 -16.92
N PRO A 22 -8.58 -4.67 -18.27
CA PRO A 22 -7.47 -5.19 -19.09
C PRO A 22 -6.20 -4.31 -19.11
N SER A 23 -6.20 -3.18 -18.42
CA SER A 23 -5.13 -2.17 -18.46
C SER A 23 -3.93 -2.45 -17.53
N LYS A 24 -3.93 -3.53 -16.75
CA LYS A 24 -2.78 -3.89 -15.92
C LYS A 24 -2.33 -5.30 -16.25
N THR A 25 -1.15 -5.42 -16.86
CA THR A 25 -0.39 -6.68 -16.94
C THR A 25 0.01 -7.09 -15.52
N VAL A 26 -0.96 -7.61 -14.77
CA VAL A 26 -0.73 -8.25 -13.48
C VAL A 26 -0.47 -9.70 -13.80
N THR A 27 0.79 -10.08 -13.89
CA THR A 27 1.17 -11.49 -13.81
C THR A 27 0.76 -11.99 -12.43
N SER A 28 -0.40 -12.64 -12.37
CA SER A 28 -0.79 -13.41 -11.21
C SER A 28 0.21 -14.55 -11.07
N GLY A 29 0.93 -14.62 -9.94
CA GLY A 29 1.80 -15.76 -9.63
C GLY A 29 1.04 -17.07 -9.40
N LYS A 30 -0.29 -17.04 -9.47
CA LYS A 30 -1.15 -18.22 -9.32
C LYS A 30 -1.19 -19.06 -10.59
N LEU A 31 -0.98 -20.36 -10.44
CA LEU A 31 -0.92 -21.37 -11.50
C LEU A 31 -1.97 -22.48 -11.31
N ASP A 32 -3.03 -22.19 -10.55
CA ASP A 32 -4.06 -23.15 -10.16
C ASP A 32 -3.50 -24.41 -9.48
N CYS A 33 -2.44 -24.23 -8.69
CA CYS A 33 -1.84 -25.33 -7.96
C CYS A 33 -2.82 -25.91 -6.93
N LEU A 34 -3.07 -27.21 -7.04
CA LEU A 34 -4.06 -27.93 -6.23
C LEU A 34 -3.50 -28.43 -4.89
N PHE A 35 -2.21 -28.24 -4.63
CA PHE A 35 -1.58 -28.68 -3.39
C PHE A 35 -2.28 -28.12 -2.14
N ARG A 36 -2.60 -29.02 -1.19
CA ARG A 36 -3.23 -28.72 0.10
C ARG A 36 -2.67 -29.60 1.21
N LEU A 37 -2.44 -28.99 2.37
CA LEU A 37 -2.06 -29.66 3.61
C LEU A 37 -3.07 -29.29 4.69
N TYR A 38 -3.71 -30.29 5.29
CA TYR A 38 -4.64 -30.12 6.40
C TYR A 38 -3.98 -30.55 7.70
N ALA A 39 -3.88 -29.64 8.66
CA ALA A 39 -3.51 -29.96 10.03
C ALA A 39 -4.78 -29.99 10.89
N ARG A 40 -5.06 -31.12 11.52
CA ARG A 40 -6.21 -31.28 12.43
C ARG A 40 -5.72 -31.59 13.83
N LYS A 41 -6.25 -30.88 14.83
CA LYS A 41 -5.99 -31.13 16.24
C LYS A 41 -7.08 -32.01 16.82
N TYR A 42 -6.69 -33.06 17.54
CA TYR A 42 -7.67 -33.86 18.28
C TYR A 42 -8.26 -33.06 19.44
N ALA A 43 -9.58 -33.07 19.59
CA ALA A 43 -10.28 -32.22 20.57
C ALA A 43 -9.89 -32.50 22.03
N LYS A 44 -9.36 -33.70 22.32
CA LYS A 44 -8.95 -34.14 23.67
C LYS A 44 -7.44 -34.30 23.85
N SER A 45 -6.63 -34.02 22.83
CA SER A 45 -5.17 -34.17 22.92
C SER A 45 -4.43 -32.96 22.34
N THR A 46 -3.14 -32.89 22.66
CA THR A 46 -2.19 -31.92 22.06
C THR A 46 -1.66 -32.41 20.71
N THR A 47 -2.10 -33.57 20.22
CA THR A 47 -1.61 -34.20 19.00
C THR A 47 -2.27 -33.59 17.77
N TRP A 48 -1.44 -33.27 16.78
CA TRP A 48 -1.86 -32.82 15.46
C TRP A 48 -1.67 -33.94 14.45
N THR A 49 -2.66 -34.13 13.57
CA THR A 49 -2.56 -35.01 12.40
C THR A 49 -2.45 -34.16 11.15
N LEU A 50 -1.44 -34.45 10.34
CA LEU A 50 -1.23 -33.83 9.04
C LEU A 50 -1.77 -34.74 7.94
N GLN A 51 -2.59 -34.20 7.05
CA GLN A 51 -3.10 -34.89 5.87
C GLN A 51 -2.78 -34.08 4.63
N VAL A 52 -1.92 -34.61 3.76
CA VAL A 52 -1.63 -34.04 2.45
C VAL A 52 -2.73 -34.45 1.49
N LYS A 53 -3.24 -33.49 0.71
CA LYS A 53 -4.20 -33.72 -0.37
C LYS A 53 -3.63 -33.07 -1.63
N ASN A 54 -3.63 -33.81 -2.74
CA ASN A 54 -2.97 -33.39 -3.99
C ASN A 54 -1.47 -33.09 -3.75
N PRO A 55 -0.65 -34.10 -3.43
CA PRO A 55 0.75 -33.89 -3.03
C PRO A 55 1.63 -33.28 -4.14
N GLU A 56 1.22 -33.39 -5.40
CA GLU A 56 1.96 -32.91 -6.56
C GLU A 56 1.75 -31.41 -6.81
N HIS A 57 2.84 -30.71 -7.12
CA HIS A 57 2.82 -29.34 -7.61
C HIS A 57 2.74 -29.30 -9.15
N SER A 58 1.98 -28.37 -9.70
CA SER A 58 1.87 -28.15 -11.15
C SER A 58 2.98 -27.27 -11.73
N HIS A 59 4.01 -26.99 -10.95
CA HIS A 59 5.08 -26.06 -11.27
C HIS A 59 6.37 -26.46 -10.57
N ASP A 60 7.50 -26.03 -11.12
CA ASP A 60 8.81 -26.24 -10.52
C ASP A 60 9.00 -25.39 -9.25
N ASP A 61 9.98 -25.80 -8.47
CA ASP A 61 10.48 -25.04 -7.33
C ASP A 61 11.03 -23.69 -7.80
N THR A 62 10.83 -22.67 -6.98
CA THR A 62 11.35 -21.33 -7.28
C THR A 62 12.55 -21.07 -6.39
N GLU A 63 13.72 -20.90 -7.00
CA GLU A 63 14.96 -20.61 -6.26
C GLU A 63 14.96 -19.20 -5.65
N ASN A 64 14.20 -18.28 -6.25
CA ASN A 64 14.16 -16.89 -5.82
C ASN A 64 13.08 -16.66 -4.75
N ILE A 65 13.50 -16.52 -3.50
CA ILE A 65 12.64 -16.17 -2.35
C ILE A 65 11.84 -14.87 -2.61
N MET A 66 12.36 -13.94 -3.40
CA MET A 66 11.68 -12.69 -3.76
C MET A 66 10.41 -12.91 -4.60
N ALA A 67 10.29 -14.04 -5.29
CA ALA A 67 9.10 -14.36 -6.08
C ALA A 67 7.87 -14.60 -5.19
N HIS A 68 8.09 -14.98 -3.93
CA HIS A 68 7.05 -15.39 -2.99
C HIS A 68 6.63 -14.23 -2.09
N PRO A 69 5.39 -13.70 -2.21
CA PRO A 69 4.92 -12.58 -1.39
C PRO A 69 4.96 -12.84 0.11
N ALA A 70 4.75 -14.09 0.55
CA ALA A 70 4.75 -14.48 1.96
C ALA A 70 6.06 -14.12 2.69
N PHE A 71 7.21 -14.15 1.99
CA PHE A 71 8.50 -13.78 2.57
C PHE A 71 8.78 -12.28 2.53
N ARG A 72 7.94 -11.51 1.85
CA ARG A 72 8.06 -10.05 1.64
C ARG A 72 7.04 -9.25 2.45
N GLU A 73 6.24 -9.91 3.28
CA GLU A 73 5.26 -9.23 4.13
C GLU A 73 5.94 -8.33 5.16
N PHE A 74 5.29 -7.20 5.45
CA PHE A 74 5.70 -6.28 6.49
C PHE A 74 5.10 -6.71 7.82
N THR A 75 5.91 -6.70 8.87
CA THR A 75 5.41 -6.86 10.24
C THR A 75 4.57 -5.64 10.65
N GLU A 76 3.81 -5.76 11.74
CA GLU A 76 3.07 -4.62 12.29
C GLU A 76 4.00 -3.47 12.68
N GLN A 77 5.16 -3.79 13.27
CA GLN A 77 6.19 -2.80 13.61
C GLN A 77 6.71 -2.06 12.37
N GLU A 78 7.06 -2.81 11.32
CA GLU A 78 7.53 -2.22 10.06
C GLU A 78 6.44 -1.36 9.40
N THR A 79 5.19 -1.80 9.46
CA THR A 79 4.04 -1.05 8.94
C THR A 79 3.85 0.27 9.68
N SER A 80 3.93 0.24 11.01
CA SER A 80 3.87 1.46 11.84
C SER A 80 5.00 2.43 11.48
N GLN A 81 6.22 1.89 11.31
CA GLN A 81 7.38 2.68 10.95
C GLN A 81 7.25 3.33 9.56
N ILE A 82 6.77 2.57 8.56
CA ILE A 82 6.48 3.09 7.23
C ILE A 82 5.44 4.22 7.31
N SER A 83 4.39 4.05 8.14
CA SER A 83 3.38 5.09 8.33
C SER A 83 4.01 6.38 8.86
N GLN A 84 4.81 6.29 9.93
CA GLN A 84 5.48 7.45 10.52
C GLN A 84 6.40 8.16 9.52
N MET A 85 7.23 7.40 8.79
CA MET A 85 8.12 7.99 7.78
C MET A 85 7.37 8.62 6.62
N SER A 86 6.22 8.04 6.23
CA SER A 86 5.39 8.57 5.14
C SER A 86 4.73 9.91 5.50
N GLU A 87 4.53 10.18 6.79
CA GLU A 87 4.02 11.44 7.30
C GLU A 87 5.11 12.51 7.39
N SER A 88 6.36 12.13 7.69
CA SER A 88 7.48 13.05 7.82
C SER A 88 8.09 13.51 6.48
N LEU A 89 7.31 13.47 5.38
CA LEU A 89 7.69 13.87 4.03
C LEU A 89 8.95 13.17 3.47
N LEU A 90 9.35 12.03 4.04
CA LEU A 90 10.48 11.27 3.53
C LEU A 90 10.14 10.65 2.16
N ILE A 91 11.09 10.71 1.23
CA ILE A 91 10.92 10.07 -0.06
C ILE A 91 11.06 8.55 0.08
N LEU A 92 10.38 7.79 -0.77
CA LEU A 92 10.35 6.32 -0.72
C LEU A 92 11.74 5.66 -0.65
N ARG A 93 12.74 6.27 -1.28
CA ARG A 93 14.13 5.76 -1.29
C ARG A 93 14.78 5.87 0.10
N GLN A 94 14.46 6.90 0.87
CA GLN A 94 14.91 7.05 2.26
C GLN A 94 14.22 6.03 3.16
N ILE A 95 12.90 5.84 2.97
CA ILE A 95 12.14 4.81 3.68
C ILE A 95 12.76 3.43 3.46
N GLN A 96 13.09 3.10 2.20
CA GLN A 96 13.76 1.85 1.88
C GLN A 96 15.10 1.70 2.59
N ALA A 97 15.97 2.71 2.51
CA ALA A 97 17.29 2.66 3.13
C ALA A 97 17.19 2.43 4.64
N GLN A 98 16.26 3.12 5.30
CA GLN A 98 16.04 2.97 6.73
C GLN A 98 15.54 1.57 7.09
N LEU A 99 14.55 1.04 6.37
CA LEU A 99 14.06 -0.32 6.58
C LEU A 99 15.16 -1.37 6.37
N CYS A 100 15.97 -1.22 5.31
CA CYS A 100 17.10 -2.12 5.04
C CYS A 100 18.14 -2.09 6.16
N SER A 101 18.41 -0.93 6.75
CA SER A 101 19.41 -0.80 7.83
C SER A 101 18.97 -1.41 9.17
N GLN A 102 17.66 -1.57 9.38
CA GLN A 102 17.09 -2.00 10.65
C GLN A 102 16.53 -3.42 10.64
N ARG A 103 16.35 -4.01 9.45
CA ARG A 103 15.94 -5.41 9.34
C ARG A 103 17.11 -6.32 9.72
N GLU A 104 16.92 -7.09 10.77
CA GLU A 104 17.86 -8.14 11.20
C GLU A 104 17.81 -9.39 10.31
N SER A 105 16.75 -9.55 9.50
CA SER A 105 16.52 -10.78 8.73
C SER A 105 16.87 -10.65 7.26
N ASP A 106 17.33 -11.75 6.67
CA ASP A 106 17.55 -11.97 5.23
C ASP A 106 16.24 -11.96 4.38
N ARG A 107 15.17 -11.36 4.91
CA ARG A 107 13.88 -11.22 4.23
C ARG A 107 14.02 -10.22 3.09
N PRO A 108 13.73 -10.63 1.84
CA PRO A 108 13.86 -9.73 0.71
C PRO A 108 12.87 -8.57 0.81
N LEU A 109 13.30 -7.42 0.31
CA LEU A 109 12.51 -6.20 0.31
C LEU A 109 12.56 -5.57 -1.08
N ILE A 110 11.40 -5.43 -1.72
CA ILE A 110 11.28 -4.84 -3.05
C ILE A 110 10.73 -3.43 -2.92
N PHE A 111 11.32 -2.48 -3.63
CA PHE A 111 10.85 -1.10 -3.66
C PHE A 111 9.34 -0.96 -3.98
N LYS A 112 8.85 -1.82 -4.89
CA LYS A 112 7.43 -1.89 -5.25
C LYS A 112 6.53 -2.24 -4.07
N ASP A 113 6.98 -3.08 -3.13
CA ASP A 113 6.18 -3.45 -1.96
C ASP A 113 6.07 -2.27 -1.00
N ILE A 114 7.15 -1.51 -0.79
CA ILE A 114 7.15 -0.29 0.01
C ILE A 114 6.17 0.73 -0.59
N TYR A 115 6.27 0.95 -1.91
CA TYR A 115 5.35 1.83 -2.63
C TYR A 115 3.90 1.40 -2.43
N ASN A 116 3.61 0.11 -2.59
CA ASN A 116 2.26 -0.43 -2.40
C ASN A 116 1.80 -0.27 -0.94
N GLN A 117 2.68 -0.48 0.04
CA GLN A 117 2.36 -0.37 1.46
C GLN A 117 2.09 1.08 1.86
N VAL A 118 2.90 2.04 1.40
CA VAL A 118 2.66 3.47 1.60
C VAL A 118 1.31 3.88 0.99
N ASN A 119 1.01 3.41 -0.22
CA ASN A 119 -0.28 3.69 -0.86
C ASN A 119 -1.46 3.06 -0.12
N LYS A 120 -1.28 1.84 0.41
CA LYS A 120 -2.29 1.18 1.25
C LYS A 120 -2.56 2.02 2.50
N ILE A 121 -1.51 2.42 3.22
CA ILE A 121 -1.62 3.28 4.42
C ILE A 121 -2.35 4.59 4.10
N LYS A 122 -1.97 5.27 3.00
CA LYS A 122 -2.64 6.50 2.56
C LYS A 122 -4.12 6.28 2.26
N LYS A 123 -4.46 5.18 1.58
CA LYS A 123 -5.84 4.83 1.25
C LYS A 123 -6.65 4.51 2.51
N ASP A 124 -6.06 3.78 3.44
CA ASP A 124 -6.71 3.40 4.71
C ASP A 124 -6.98 4.64 5.57
N LYS A 125 -6.03 5.60 5.62
CA LYS A 125 -6.22 6.90 6.29
C LYS A 125 -7.36 7.73 5.69
N LEU A 126 -7.58 7.62 4.38
CA LEU A 126 -8.69 8.31 3.73
C LEU A 126 -10.05 7.68 4.07
N GLN A 127 -10.11 6.45 4.59
CA GLN A 127 -11.37 5.77 4.95
C GLN A 127 -12.42 5.80 3.81
N GLY A 128 -11.96 5.70 2.55
CA GLY A 128 -12.82 5.77 1.37
C GLY A 128 -13.20 7.19 0.91
N ARG A 129 -12.79 8.24 1.63
CA ARG A 129 -12.92 9.64 1.21
C ARG A 129 -11.97 9.96 0.05
N ARG A 130 -12.34 10.92 -0.79
CA ARG A 130 -11.48 11.37 -1.89
C ARG A 130 -10.38 12.27 -1.32
N PRO A 131 -9.13 12.16 -1.80
CA PRO A 131 -8.03 13.01 -1.32
C PRO A 131 -8.33 14.50 -1.37
N ILE A 132 -9.02 14.96 -2.41
CA ILE A 132 -9.38 16.37 -2.60
C ILE A 132 -10.40 16.86 -1.58
N ASP A 133 -11.34 16.01 -1.16
CA ASP A 133 -12.34 16.35 -0.15
C ASP A 133 -11.66 16.48 1.22
N THR A 134 -10.74 15.55 1.54
CA THR A 134 -9.92 15.62 2.75
C THR A 134 -9.08 16.90 2.77
N LEU A 135 -8.46 17.26 1.64
CA LEU A 135 -7.69 18.51 1.53
C LEU A 135 -8.56 19.74 1.82
N ILE A 136 -9.75 19.83 1.20
CA ILE A 136 -10.66 20.96 1.43
C ILE A 136 -11.08 21.04 2.91
N ASP A 137 -11.34 19.91 3.56
CA ASP A 137 -11.68 19.91 4.97
C ASP A 137 -10.51 20.38 5.85
N THR A 138 -9.28 19.95 5.55
CA THR A 138 -8.09 20.46 6.24
C THR A 138 -7.94 21.95 6.06
N LEU A 139 -8.14 22.48 4.84
CA LEU A 139 -8.08 23.93 4.60
C LEU A 139 -9.12 24.70 5.43
N LYS A 140 -10.33 24.16 5.59
CA LYS A 140 -11.36 24.77 6.46
C LYS A 140 -10.95 24.73 7.93
N GLN A 141 -10.44 23.59 8.41
CA GLN A 141 -10.05 23.40 9.80
C GLN A 141 -8.90 24.33 10.20
N GLU A 142 -7.92 24.49 9.31
CA GLU A 142 -6.74 25.34 9.53
C GLU A 142 -6.99 26.83 9.16
N ASN A 143 -8.25 27.23 8.93
CA ASN A 143 -8.66 28.60 8.60
C ASN A 143 -7.94 29.21 7.38
N PHE A 144 -7.62 28.39 6.38
CA PHE A 144 -7.11 28.89 5.10
C PHE A 144 -8.21 29.62 4.33
N VAL A 145 -7.81 30.65 3.57
CA VAL A 145 -8.67 31.22 2.54
C VAL A 145 -8.56 30.32 1.32
N TRP A 146 -9.67 29.82 0.81
CA TRP A 146 -9.67 28.91 -0.35
C TRP A 146 -10.89 29.13 -1.25
N SER A 147 -10.74 28.74 -2.51
CA SER A 147 -11.79 28.75 -3.52
C SER A 147 -11.57 27.60 -4.49
N SER A 148 -12.65 27.00 -4.99
CA SER A 148 -12.58 25.89 -5.95
C SER A 148 -13.55 26.11 -7.10
N ALA A 149 -13.09 25.84 -8.33
CA ALA A 149 -13.95 25.74 -9.51
C ALA A 149 -14.37 24.28 -9.73
N ARG A 150 -15.59 24.08 -10.24
CA ARG A 150 -16.14 22.76 -10.57
C ARG A 150 -16.73 22.75 -11.97
N ASP A 151 -16.69 21.60 -12.63
CA ASP A 151 -17.39 21.38 -13.89
C ASP A 151 -18.88 21.06 -13.68
N SER A 152 -19.61 20.82 -14.78
CA SER A 152 -21.04 20.45 -14.77
C SER A 152 -21.33 19.12 -14.07
N GLU A 153 -20.32 18.26 -13.92
CA GLU A 153 -20.43 16.96 -13.24
C GLU A 153 -20.03 17.05 -11.75
N GLY A 154 -19.61 18.23 -11.30
CA GLY A 154 -19.21 18.49 -9.92
C GLY A 154 -17.77 18.09 -9.59
N HIS A 155 -16.94 17.77 -10.59
CA HIS A 155 -15.51 17.55 -10.40
C HIS A 155 -14.77 18.86 -10.21
N ILE A 156 -13.80 18.88 -9.29
CA ILE A 156 -12.97 20.06 -9.05
C ILE A 156 -11.97 20.19 -10.20
N THR A 157 -12.02 21.32 -10.91
CA THR A 157 -11.13 21.64 -12.04
C THR A 157 -9.98 22.56 -11.62
N SER A 158 -10.17 23.34 -10.57
CA SER A 158 -9.14 24.23 -10.02
C SER A 158 -9.36 24.44 -8.53
N LEU A 159 -8.27 24.55 -7.78
CA LEU A 159 -8.27 24.85 -6.35
C LEU A 159 -7.24 25.95 -6.10
N PHE A 160 -7.67 27.02 -5.45
CA PHE A 160 -6.81 28.08 -4.94
C PHE A 160 -6.90 28.10 -3.42
N PHE A 161 -5.78 28.24 -2.73
CA PHE A 161 -5.77 28.41 -1.28
C PHE A 161 -4.53 29.21 -0.83
N THR A 162 -4.65 29.92 0.27
CA THR A 162 -3.58 30.72 0.87
C THR A 162 -3.81 30.89 2.37
N HIS A 163 -2.73 30.95 3.15
CA HIS A 163 -2.85 31.20 4.58
C HIS A 163 -3.11 32.69 4.83
N PRO A 164 -3.98 33.09 5.78
CA PRO A 164 -4.28 34.50 6.03
C PRO A 164 -3.04 35.37 6.33
N LEU A 165 -1.99 34.78 6.91
CA LEU A 165 -0.71 35.47 7.12
C LEU A 165 -0.03 35.84 5.80
N ASP A 166 -0.07 34.96 4.80
CA ASP A 166 0.56 35.19 3.50
C ASP A 166 -0.12 36.36 2.78
N ILE A 167 -1.45 36.49 2.90
CA ILE A 167 -2.20 37.65 2.39
C ILE A 167 -1.69 38.94 3.04
N LYS A 168 -1.51 38.96 4.37
CA LYS A 168 -0.99 40.13 5.09
C LYS A 168 0.43 40.48 4.64
N LEU A 169 1.29 39.46 4.50
CA LEU A 169 2.65 39.65 4.00
C LEU A 169 2.65 40.21 2.58
N LEU A 170 1.79 39.71 1.69
CA LEU A 170 1.67 40.18 0.32
C LEU A 170 1.24 41.67 0.25
N HIS A 171 0.35 42.11 1.15
CA HIS A 171 -0.02 43.53 1.25
C HIS A 171 1.15 44.41 1.74
N GLY A 172 2.00 43.91 2.63
CA GLY A 172 3.16 44.64 3.15
C GLY A 172 4.38 44.62 2.20
N PHE A 173 4.50 43.57 1.39
CA PHE A 173 5.61 43.35 0.46
C PHE A 173 5.04 42.95 -0.91
N PRO A 174 4.79 43.92 -1.82
CA PRO A 174 4.13 43.64 -3.10
C PRO A 174 5.01 42.91 -4.12
N HIS A 175 6.26 42.61 -3.76
CA HIS A 175 7.19 41.88 -4.61
C HIS A 175 6.93 40.38 -4.49
N VAL A 176 6.40 39.79 -5.55
CA VAL A 176 6.12 38.36 -5.64
C VAL A 176 7.20 37.69 -6.49
N ILE A 177 7.78 36.61 -5.99
CA ILE A 177 8.61 35.70 -6.80
C ILE A 177 7.71 34.56 -7.25
N LEU A 178 7.41 34.51 -8.55
CA LEU A 178 6.73 33.38 -9.15
C LEU A 178 7.75 32.28 -9.43
N MET A 179 7.65 31.17 -8.71
CA MET A 179 8.44 29.97 -8.98
C MET A 179 7.57 28.96 -9.72
N ASP A 180 7.90 28.70 -10.99
CA ASP A 180 7.26 27.62 -11.75
C ASP A 180 7.83 26.28 -11.29
N CYS A 181 7.12 25.64 -10.35
CA CYS A 181 7.44 24.31 -9.87
C CYS A 181 6.69 23.25 -10.68
N THR A 182 6.87 23.25 -11.99
CA THR A 182 6.33 22.19 -12.86
C THR A 182 7.09 20.88 -12.60
N TYR A 183 6.47 19.98 -11.84
CA TYR A 183 7.00 18.62 -11.68
C TYR A 183 6.89 17.89 -13.03
N LYS A 184 8.01 17.44 -13.60
CA LYS A 184 7.97 16.45 -14.69
C LYS A 184 7.33 15.18 -14.14
N THR A 185 6.06 14.96 -14.45
CA THR A 185 5.43 13.66 -14.27
C THR A 185 6.03 12.71 -15.31
N ASN A 186 6.89 11.78 -14.87
CA ASN A 186 7.37 10.69 -15.72
C ASN A 186 6.14 9.94 -16.28
N LYS A 187 6.09 9.82 -17.61
CA LYS A 187 5.23 8.85 -18.31
C LYS A 187 5.75 7.43 -18.09
#